data_AF-A0A2S9F9S6-F1
#
_entry.id   AF-A0A2S9F9S6-F1
#
_cell.length_a   1.000
_cell.length_b   1.000
_cell.length_c   1.000
_cell.angle_alpha   90.00
_cell.angle_beta   90.00
_cell.angle_gamma   90.00
#
_symmetry.space_group_name_H-M   'P 1'
#
loop_
_entity.id
_entity.type
_entity.pdbx_description
1 polymer ?
#
loop_
_entity_poly.entity_id
_entity_poly.type
_entity_poly.pdbx_seq_one_letter_code
_entity_poly.pdbx_strand_id
1 'polypeptide(L)'
;ALPEFALIMREQICGAVGLDAADLPYIAELMDLKSDQTRWRTAVEKVLRGVGLRLMVPDQHWTKVLQFVNETNMRGRLQLHHVRAKYLNAEPVDPEPNTLAGKLFAVDPAHPCAAEAVDVIATAGDHICVDTPDVFARFRRAVTDTGLYKDSDRLAIKDDRSPLKQSEYLYQGDVSAKINALTLDLASAEEAYQAARRVADDIAAQRQQWRDRAGACKAICEQFPQWSQIDTETADGHADRLREQYELLLADHPDIEALNSRADECWSQIQKLMTRRGAIQTRRDDLDHRRTRLLELSERLQPAFVSEPLTELLQRYANQIPVSLELLDPEPHRDALFTAIKKEREQLRESRRRSYDELARILNTFDTAFPDAIPNNSENFDERVHDYVALCRHIDERELPEAYERMMRLVTEQAPDAILTLHRVAEQEARRISDQIDRVNTGLGSVEFNRGTR
;
A
#
# COMPACT_ATOMS: atom_id res chain seq x y z
N ALA A 1 -23.88 -15.13 68.11
CA ALA A 1 -22.61 -14.82 67.40
C ALA A 1 -22.08 -13.47 67.85
N LEU A 2 -20.77 -13.35 68.07
CA LEU A 2 -20.14 -12.15 68.64
C LEU A 2 -19.79 -11.10 67.56
N PRO A 3 -19.51 -9.84 67.94
CA PRO A 3 -18.96 -8.84 67.02
C PRO A 3 -17.60 -9.27 66.47
N GLU A 4 -17.32 -8.94 65.21
CA GLU A 4 -16.07 -9.32 64.52
C GLU A 4 -14.81 -8.95 65.30
N PHE A 5 -14.75 -7.73 65.86
CA PHE A 5 -13.59 -7.28 66.63
C PHE A 5 -13.29 -8.19 67.83
N ALA A 6 -14.30 -8.79 68.45
CA ALA A 6 -14.14 -9.65 69.62
C ALA A 6 -13.57 -11.01 69.21
N LEU A 7 -14.00 -11.52 68.06
CA LEU A 7 -13.47 -12.75 67.46
C LEU A 7 -12.00 -12.58 67.08
N ILE A 8 -11.67 -11.49 66.37
CA ILE A 8 -10.28 -11.18 65.96
C ILE A 8 -9.37 -11.04 67.19
N MET A 9 -9.79 -10.32 68.24
CA MET A 9 -9.00 -10.20 69.46
C MET A 9 -8.75 -11.54 70.13
N ARG A 10 -9.78 -12.41 70.21
CA ARG A 10 -9.61 -13.76 70.78
C ARG A 10 -8.66 -14.61 69.92
N GLU A 11 -8.82 -14.61 68.61
CA GLU A 11 -7.97 -15.36 67.68
C GLU A 11 -6.50 -14.95 67.81
N GLN A 12 -6.21 -13.66 67.96
CA GLN A 12 -4.85 -13.16 68.20
C GLN A 12 -4.27 -13.71 69.51
N ILE A 13 -5.05 -13.71 70.59
CA ILE A 13 -4.61 -14.23 71.90
C ILE A 13 -4.41 -15.74 71.84
N CYS A 14 -5.39 -16.48 71.32
CA CYS A 14 -5.34 -17.93 71.14
C CYS A 14 -4.13 -18.35 70.29
N GLY A 15 -3.88 -17.66 69.17
CA GLY A 15 -2.74 -17.93 68.29
C GLY A 15 -1.39 -17.66 68.96
N ALA A 16 -1.29 -16.63 69.80
CA ALA A 16 -0.05 -16.30 70.51
C ALA A 16 0.24 -17.23 71.70
N VAL A 17 -0.79 -17.66 72.42
CA VAL A 17 -0.66 -18.49 73.63
C VAL A 17 -0.73 -20.00 73.32
N GLY A 18 -1.20 -20.38 72.13
CA GLY A 18 -1.36 -21.76 71.68
C GLY A 18 -2.58 -22.46 72.28
N LEU A 19 -3.73 -21.77 72.29
CA LEU A 19 -5.00 -22.24 72.86
C LEU A 19 -6.10 -22.30 71.81
N ASP A 20 -7.12 -23.12 72.06
CA ASP A 20 -8.31 -23.13 71.22
C ASP A 20 -9.27 -22.01 71.64
N ALA A 21 -10.11 -21.56 70.70
CA ALA A 21 -11.08 -20.49 70.96
C ALA A 21 -12.11 -20.88 72.05
N ALA A 22 -12.37 -22.18 72.22
CA ALA A 22 -13.27 -22.71 73.25
C ALA A 22 -12.69 -22.57 74.67
N ASP A 23 -11.36 -22.51 74.83
CA ASP A 23 -10.72 -22.38 76.14
C ASP A 23 -10.84 -20.97 76.72
N LEU A 24 -11.06 -19.97 75.85
CA LEU A 24 -11.23 -18.57 76.19
C LEU A 24 -12.59 -18.06 75.68
N PRO A 25 -13.73 -18.55 76.22
CA PRO A 25 -15.03 -18.09 75.77
C PRO A 25 -15.30 -16.67 76.27
N TYR A 26 -16.06 -15.90 75.51
CA TYR A 26 -16.71 -14.72 76.06
C TYR A 26 -17.93 -15.13 76.89
N ILE A 27 -18.29 -14.34 77.92
CA ILE A 27 -19.46 -14.63 78.75
C ILE A 27 -20.75 -14.79 77.93
N ALA A 28 -20.92 -13.98 76.88
CA ALA A 28 -22.09 -14.07 76.00
C ALA A 28 -22.16 -15.35 75.14
N GLU A 29 -21.08 -16.14 75.05
CA GLU A 29 -21.12 -17.46 74.41
C GLU A 29 -21.60 -18.56 75.36
N LEU A 30 -21.52 -18.32 76.68
CA LEU A 30 -21.95 -19.26 77.72
C LEU A 30 -23.36 -18.99 78.24
N MET A 31 -23.94 -17.84 77.89
CA MET A 31 -25.20 -17.34 78.44
C MET A 31 -26.16 -16.97 77.31
N ASP A 32 -27.45 -17.24 77.47
CA ASP A 32 -28.47 -16.84 76.51
C ASP A 32 -29.77 -16.42 77.19
N LEU A 33 -30.61 -15.65 76.49
CA LEU A 33 -31.90 -15.18 76.97
C LEU A 33 -32.92 -16.31 76.94
N LYS A 34 -33.61 -16.54 78.06
CA LYS A 34 -34.73 -17.50 78.12
C LYS A 34 -35.81 -17.11 77.10
N SER A 35 -36.34 -18.09 76.38
CA SER A 35 -37.25 -17.87 75.24
C SER A 35 -38.57 -17.18 75.61
N ASP A 36 -39.01 -17.32 76.85
CA ASP A 36 -40.19 -16.67 77.43
C ASP A 36 -39.93 -15.25 77.96
N GLN A 37 -38.66 -14.82 78.01
CA GLN A 37 -38.25 -13.51 78.56
C GLN A 37 -37.86 -12.49 77.48
N THR A 38 -38.37 -12.66 76.24
CA THR A 38 -38.08 -11.78 75.09
C THR A 38 -38.38 -10.30 75.33
N ARG A 39 -39.35 -9.99 76.20
CA ARG A 39 -39.64 -8.62 76.66
C ARG A 39 -38.39 -7.90 77.18
N TRP A 40 -37.49 -8.61 77.86
CA TRP A 40 -36.31 -8.05 78.49
C TRP A 40 -35.09 -8.00 77.57
N ARG A 41 -35.22 -8.38 76.29
CA ARG A 41 -34.10 -8.48 75.34
C ARG A 41 -33.32 -7.18 75.21
N THR A 42 -34.00 -6.04 75.04
CA THR A 42 -33.33 -4.73 74.93
C THR A 42 -32.57 -4.37 76.20
N ALA A 43 -33.15 -4.62 77.38
CA ALA A 43 -32.49 -4.38 78.65
C ALA A 43 -31.25 -5.26 78.83
N VAL A 44 -31.36 -6.56 78.57
CA VAL A 44 -30.24 -7.52 78.63
C VAL A 44 -29.11 -7.08 77.71
N GLU A 45 -29.42 -6.79 76.46
CA GLU A 45 -28.42 -6.41 75.45
C GLU A 45 -27.79 -5.04 75.70
N LYS A 46 -28.47 -4.10 76.35
CA LYS A 46 -27.89 -2.79 76.68
C LYS A 46 -27.07 -2.83 77.98
N VAL A 47 -27.61 -3.47 79.02
CA VAL A 47 -27.02 -3.44 80.37
C VAL A 47 -25.90 -4.48 80.51
N LEU A 48 -26.11 -5.69 79.97
CA LEU A 48 -25.16 -6.79 80.13
C LEU A 48 -24.16 -6.89 78.98
N ARG A 49 -24.30 -6.10 77.90
CA ARG A 49 -23.38 -6.15 76.74
C ARG A 49 -21.91 -6.13 77.10
N GLY A 50 -21.53 -5.16 77.92
CA GLY A 50 -20.12 -4.97 78.30
C GLY A 50 -19.58 -6.15 79.10
N VAL A 51 -20.44 -6.79 79.89
CA VAL A 51 -20.10 -7.98 80.68
C VAL A 51 -20.07 -9.21 79.79
N GLY A 52 -21.02 -9.35 78.86
CA GLY A 52 -21.05 -10.40 77.85
C GLY A 52 -19.78 -10.45 76.99
N LEU A 53 -19.14 -9.29 76.74
CA LEU A 53 -17.87 -9.18 76.01
C LEU A 53 -16.62 -9.26 76.91
N ARG A 54 -16.73 -9.79 78.14
CA ARG A 54 -15.57 -10.18 78.93
C ARG A 54 -15.07 -11.55 78.47
N LEU A 55 -13.79 -11.61 78.13
CA LEU A 55 -13.11 -12.84 77.75
C LEU A 55 -12.74 -13.61 79.04
N MET A 56 -13.24 -14.82 79.19
CA MET A 56 -12.95 -15.68 80.33
C MET A 56 -11.57 -16.30 80.13
N VAL A 57 -10.73 -16.18 81.14
CA VAL A 57 -9.36 -16.69 81.09
C VAL A 57 -9.12 -17.59 82.30
N PRO A 58 -9.00 -18.91 82.10
CA PRO A 58 -8.65 -19.87 83.16
C PRO A 58 -7.34 -19.49 83.87
N ASP A 59 -7.27 -19.77 85.17
CA ASP A 59 -6.11 -19.48 86.03
C ASP A 59 -4.77 -19.92 85.41
N GLN A 60 -4.74 -21.11 84.82
CA GLN A 60 -3.56 -21.69 84.16
C GLN A 60 -3.02 -20.88 82.96
N HIS A 61 -3.83 -19.99 82.37
CA HIS A 61 -3.47 -19.16 81.22
C HIS A 61 -3.39 -17.66 81.54
N TRP A 62 -3.82 -17.25 82.74
CA TRP A 62 -3.99 -15.85 83.13
C TRP A 62 -2.74 -14.99 82.89
N THR A 63 -1.60 -15.42 83.42
CA THR A 63 -0.33 -14.67 83.31
C THR A 63 0.14 -14.52 81.87
N LYS A 64 0.04 -15.59 81.06
CA LYS A 64 0.47 -15.58 79.65
C LYS A 64 -0.39 -14.64 78.81
N VAL A 65 -1.70 -14.68 79.01
CA VAL A 65 -2.66 -13.82 78.29
C VAL A 65 -2.45 -12.35 78.67
N LEU A 66 -2.27 -12.04 79.96
CA LEU A 66 -2.00 -10.66 80.40
C LEU A 66 -0.71 -10.11 79.80
N GLN A 67 0.37 -10.90 79.78
CA GLN A 67 1.63 -10.48 79.19
C GLN A 67 1.46 -10.15 77.70
N PHE A 68 0.83 -11.06 76.94
CA PHE A 68 0.59 -10.85 75.51
C PHE A 68 -0.26 -9.61 75.23
N VAL A 69 -1.38 -9.44 75.95
CA VAL A 69 -2.29 -8.29 75.77
C VAL A 69 -1.62 -6.97 76.16
N ASN A 70 -0.73 -6.97 77.16
CA ASN A 70 0.02 -5.77 77.55
C ASN A 70 1.06 -5.36 76.49
N GLU A 71 1.68 -6.34 75.83
CA GLU A 71 2.71 -6.13 74.80
C GLU A 71 2.10 -5.85 73.41
N THR A 72 0.80 -6.08 73.23
CA THR A 72 0.14 -6.03 71.91
C THR A 72 -0.96 -4.98 71.87
N ASN A 73 -0.98 -4.15 70.82
CA ASN A 73 -2.11 -3.25 70.58
C ASN A 73 -3.31 -4.04 70.02
N MET A 74 -4.27 -4.36 70.89
CA MET A 74 -5.48 -5.13 70.55
C MET A 74 -6.51 -4.38 69.70
N ARG A 75 -6.25 -3.11 69.34
CA ARG A 75 -7.12 -2.27 68.48
C ARG A 75 -8.58 -2.17 68.93
N GLY A 76 -8.83 -2.30 70.23
CA GLY A 76 -10.18 -2.27 70.79
C GLY A 76 -10.20 -2.31 72.32
N ARG A 77 -11.42 -2.33 72.88
CA ARG A 77 -11.62 -2.50 74.32
C ARG A 77 -11.78 -3.98 74.63
N LEU A 78 -10.79 -4.54 75.32
CA LEU A 78 -10.81 -5.92 75.81
C LEU A 78 -10.97 -5.91 77.33
N GLN A 79 -11.86 -6.76 77.85
CA GLN A 79 -11.99 -7.00 79.28
C GLN A 79 -11.67 -8.47 79.54
N LEU A 80 -10.61 -8.74 80.28
CA LEU A 80 -10.22 -10.08 80.69
C LEU A 80 -10.82 -10.38 82.05
N HIS A 81 -11.46 -11.54 82.19
CA HIS A 81 -12.00 -12.01 83.46
C HIS A 81 -11.24 -13.25 83.93
N HIS A 82 -10.66 -13.18 85.12
CA HIS A 82 -9.86 -14.26 85.69
C HIS A 82 -10.77 -15.32 86.31
N VAL A 83 -10.82 -16.50 85.70
CA VAL A 83 -11.57 -17.63 86.24
C VAL A 83 -10.71 -18.33 87.29
N ARG A 84 -11.06 -18.15 88.57
CA ARG A 84 -10.28 -18.71 89.68
C ARG A 84 -10.49 -20.21 89.76
N ALA A 85 -9.45 -20.95 90.16
CA ALA A 85 -9.50 -22.41 90.25
C ALA A 85 -10.68 -22.98 91.06
N LYS A 86 -11.16 -22.26 92.08
CA LYS A 86 -12.33 -22.67 92.90
C LYS A 86 -13.67 -22.67 92.15
N TYR A 87 -13.77 -21.97 91.02
CA TYR A 87 -14.97 -21.90 90.19
C TYR A 87 -14.83 -22.72 88.89
N LEU A 88 -13.63 -23.24 88.62
CA LEU A 88 -13.40 -24.10 87.47
C LEU A 88 -14.12 -25.44 87.69
N ASN A 89 -15.01 -25.82 86.76
CA ASN A 89 -15.87 -27.01 86.86
C ASN A 89 -16.84 -27.01 88.06
N ALA A 90 -17.10 -25.86 88.68
CA ALA A 90 -18.16 -25.74 89.67
C ALA A 90 -19.54 -25.80 88.99
N GLU A 91 -20.58 -26.20 89.73
CA GLU A 91 -21.95 -26.10 89.24
C GLU A 91 -22.42 -24.63 89.29
N PRO A 92 -23.00 -24.09 88.20
CA PRO A 92 -23.55 -22.74 88.21
C PRO A 92 -24.75 -22.63 89.15
N VAL A 93 -24.83 -21.53 89.90
CA VAL A 93 -25.97 -21.21 90.77
C VAL A 93 -26.87 -20.23 90.05
N ASP A 94 -28.15 -20.60 89.85
CA ASP A 94 -29.10 -19.75 89.14
C ASP A 94 -29.32 -18.40 89.84
N PRO A 95 -29.25 -17.27 89.11
CA PRO A 95 -29.56 -15.96 89.67
C PRO A 95 -31.03 -15.84 90.09
N GLU A 96 -31.32 -14.87 90.97
CA GLU A 96 -32.69 -14.60 91.40
C GLU A 96 -33.64 -14.32 90.21
N PRO A 97 -34.80 -15.00 90.09
CA PRO A 97 -35.67 -14.92 88.90
C PRO A 97 -36.19 -13.51 88.53
N ASN A 98 -36.26 -12.62 89.52
CA ASN A 98 -36.76 -11.24 89.36
C ASN A 98 -35.67 -10.24 88.95
N THR A 99 -34.41 -10.69 88.90
CA THR A 99 -33.30 -9.86 88.42
C THR A 99 -33.15 -9.96 86.90
N LEU A 100 -32.42 -9.02 86.31
CA LEU A 100 -32.05 -9.06 84.89
C LEU A 100 -31.18 -10.29 84.58
N ALA A 101 -30.28 -10.65 85.49
CA ALA A 101 -29.47 -11.87 85.39
C ALA A 101 -30.35 -13.14 85.35
N GLY A 102 -31.43 -13.19 86.14
CA GLY A 102 -32.38 -14.32 86.16
C GLY A 102 -33.15 -14.53 84.86
N LYS A 103 -33.08 -13.58 83.91
CA LYS A 103 -33.64 -13.71 82.56
C LYS A 103 -32.76 -14.50 81.61
N LEU A 104 -31.47 -14.64 81.94
CA LEU A 104 -30.53 -15.46 81.20
C LEU A 104 -30.47 -16.89 81.77
N PHE A 105 -29.94 -17.83 80.99
CA PHE A 105 -29.59 -19.17 81.42
C PHE A 105 -28.22 -19.57 80.83
N ALA A 106 -27.53 -20.52 81.47
CA ALA A 106 -26.28 -21.08 80.95
C ALA A 106 -26.57 -22.04 79.79
N VAL A 107 -25.99 -21.80 78.62
CA VAL A 107 -26.21 -22.60 77.40
C VAL A 107 -25.56 -23.97 77.53
N ASP A 108 -24.35 -24.01 78.07
CA ASP A 108 -23.63 -25.24 78.41
C ASP A 108 -23.18 -25.19 79.88
N PRO A 109 -24.01 -25.69 80.81
CA PRO A 109 -23.68 -25.72 82.23
C PRO A 109 -22.46 -26.57 82.59
N ALA A 110 -22.05 -27.50 81.70
CA ALA A 110 -20.91 -28.38 81.92
C ALA A 110 -19.57 -27.71 81.53
N HIS A 111 -19.60 -26.56 80.85
CA HIS A 111 -18.40 -25.85 80.45
C HIS A 111 -17.58 -25.42 81.68
N PRO A 112 -16.25 -25.60 81.70
CA PRO A 112 -15.40 -25.30 82.88
C PRO A 112 -15.54 -23.87 83.42
N CYS A 113 -15.88 -22.91 82.55
CA CYS A 113 -16.08 -21.50 82.89
C CYS A 113 -17.54 -21.11 83.18
N ALA A 114 -18.52 -22.03 83.08
CA ALA A 114 -19.95 -21.71 83.18
C ALA A 114 -20.33 -21.11 84.54
N ALA A 115 -19.87 -21.70 85.65
CA ALA A 115 -20.20 -21.21 86.99
C ALA A 115 -19.70 -19.78 87.24
N GLU A 116 -18.47 -19.47 86.82
CA GLU A 116 -17.92 -18.11 86.91
C GLU A 116 -18.68 -17.15 85.98
N ALA A 117 -19.05 -17.57 84.77
CA ALA A 117 -19.84 -16.72 83.86
C ALA A 117 -21.20 -16.35 84.46
N VAL A 118 -21.88 -17.32 85.09
CA VAL A 118 -23.14 -17.09 85.80
C VAL A 118 -22.94 -16.17 87.01
N ASP A 119 -21.89 -16.35 87.82
CA ASP A 119 -21.59 -15.48 88.97
C ASP A 119 -21.33 -14.03 88.57
N VAL A 120 -20.56 -13.84 87.49
CA VAL A 120 -20.27 -12.51 86.93
C VAL A 120 -21.53 -11.85 86.39
N ILE A 121 -22.38 -12.60 85.69
CA ILE A 121 -23.67 -12.11 85.20
C ILE A 121 -24.63 -11.81 86.35
N ALA A 122 -24.69 -12.67 87.37
CA ALA A 122 -25.50 -12.46 88.57
C ALA A 122 -25.12 -11.13 89.24
N THR A 123 -23.83 -10.90 89.45
CA THR A 123 -23.33 -9.67 90.07
C THR A 123 -23.61 -8.43 89.21
N ALA A 124 -23.33 -8.49 87.91
CA ALA A 124 -23.54 -7.35 87.02
C ALA A 124 -25.02 -7.07 86.76
N GLY A 125 -25.82 -8.12 86.68
CA GLY A 125 -27.25 -8.13 86.35
C GLY A 125 -28.18 -8.20 87.56
N ASP A 126 -27.68 -7.95 88.77
CA ASP A 126 -28.44 -7.78 90.01
C ASP A 126 -29.26 -6.46 89.98
N HIS A 127 -30.11 -6.33 88.96
CA HIS A 127 -31.07 -5.25 88.79
C HIS A 127 -32.45 -5.87 88.80
N ILE A 128 -33.31 -5.43 89.72
CA ILE A 128 -34.69 -5.89 89.75
C ILE A 128 -35.42 -5.39 88.50
N CYS A 129 -36.00 -6.32 87.74
CA CYS A 129 -36.82 -6.03 86.59
C CYS A 129 -38.14 -5.37 87.02
N VAL A 130 -38.38 -4.14 86.55
CA VAL A 130 -39.58 -3.37 86.89
C VAL A 130 -40.25 -2.79 85.64
N ASP A 131 -41.58 -2.65 85.67
CA ASP A 131 -42.34 -2.16 84.52
C ASP A 131 -42.17 -0.64 84.30
N THR A 132 -42.03 0.13 85.39
CA THR A 132 -41.96 1.59 85.32
C THR A 132 -40.80 2.14 86.15
N PRO A 133 -40.23 3.30 85.76
CA PRO A 133 -39.20 3.96 86.55
C PRO A 133 -39.71 4.48 87.91
N ASP A 134 -41.03 4.62 88.10
CA ASP A 134 -41.63 5.17 89.34
C ASP A 134 -41.28 4.35 90.59
N VAL A 135 -41.01 3.04 90.42
CA VAL A 135 -40.65 2.15 91.52
C VAL A 135 -39.16 2.04 91.78
N PHE A 136 -38.31 2.77 91.03
CA PHE A 136 -36.84 2.75 91.22
C PHE A 136 -36.40 3.12 92.64
N ALA A 137 -37.17 3.95 93.35
CA ALA A 137 -36.88 4.32 94.73
C ALA A 137 -36.93 3.13 95.71
N ARG A 138 -37.66 2.07 95.38
CA ARG A 138 -37.85 0.89 96.25
C ARG A 138 -36.70 -0.10 96.21
N PHE A 139 -35.86 -0.02 95.18
CA PHE A 139 -34.80 -0.99 94.92
C PHE A 139 -33.45 -0.28 94.84
N ARG A 140 -32.40 -0.92 95.37
CA ARG A 140 -31.02 -0.42 95.24
C ARG A 140 -30.61 -0.34 93.76
N ARG A 141 -30.92 -1.40 93.01
CA ARG A 141 -30.70 -1.52 91.56
C ARG A 141 -31.97 -2.04 90.89
N ALA A 142 -32.35 -1.40 89.78
CA ALA A 142 -33.55 -1.74 89.03
C ALA A 142 -33.37 -1.46 87.53
N VAL A 143 -34.14 -2.12 86.68
CA VAL A 143 -34.09 -1.95 85.23
C VAL A 143 -35.47 -2.06 84.60
N THR A 144 -35.72 -1.20 83.61
CA THR A 144 -36.90 -1.29 82.75
C THR A 144 -36.59 -2.09 81.48
N ASP A 145 -37.61 -2.66 80.84
CA ASP A 145 -37.47 -3.42 79.58
C ASP A 145 -36.82 -2.60 78.44
N THR A 146 -36.98 -1.27 78.45
CA THR A 146 -36.31 -0.36 77.50
C THR A 146 -34.80 -0.16 77.72
N GLY A 147 -34.25 -0.69 78.81
CA GLY A 147 -32.82 -0.59 79.15
C GLY A 147 -32.40 0.66 79.92
N LEU A 148 -33.35 1.45 80.46
CA LEU A 148 -33.04 2.41 81.54
C LEU A 148 -32.82 1.60 82.82
N TYR A 149 -31.66 1.77 83.47
CA TYR A 149 -31.33 1.08 84.71
C TYR A 149 -30.77 2.01 85.78
N LYS A 150 -31.08 1.71 87.03
CA LYS A 150 -30.53 2.34 88.24
C LYS A 150 -29.37 1.48 88.74
N ASP A 151 -28.16 2.01 88.68
CA ASP A 151 -26.95 1.29 89.14
C ASP A 151 -26.64 1.58 90.62
N SER A 152 -27.07 2.75 91.12
CA SER A 152 -27.03 3.11 92.54
C SER A 152 -28.11 4.12 92.90
N ASP A 153 -28.25 4.48 94.17
CA ASP A 153 -29.22 5.49 94.63
C ASP A 153 -29.05 6.88 93.99
N ARG A 154 -27.89 7.15 93.38
CA ARG A 154 -27.58 8.44 92.75
C ARG A 154 -27.29 8.34 91.26
N LEU A 155 -27.35 7.13 90.66
CA LEU A 155 -26.97 6.92 89.27
C LEU A 155 -28.00 6.06 88.55
N ALA A 156 -28.63 6.66 87.54
CA ALA A 156 -29.41 5.97 86.53
C ALA A 156 -28.78 6.20 85.16
N ILE A 157 -28.76 5.18 84.33
CA ILE A 157 -28.10 5.17 83.03
C ILE A 157 -29.09 4.69 81.97
N LYS A 158 -29.11 5.41 80.86
CA LYS A 158 -29.76 4.99 79.61
C LYS A 158 -28.75 5.21 78.49
N ASP A 159 -28.44 4.15 77.76
CA ASP A 159 -27.51 4.21 76.64
C ASP A 159 -28.27 4.03 75.32
N ASP A 160 -28.47 5.15 74.62
CA ASP A 160 -29.16 5.22 73.32
C ASP A 160 -28.23 5.74 72.21
N ARG A 161 -26.90 5.69 72.43
CA ARG A 161 -25.90 6.17 71.45
C ARG A 161 -25.98 5.47 70.10
N SER A 162 -26.51 4.25 70.05
CA SER A 162 -26.79 3.55 68.80
C SER A 162 -28.06 2.71 68.95
N PRO A 163 -28.94 2.71 67.92
CA PRO A 163 -30.10 1.82 67.93
C PRO A 163 -29.61 0.37 67.85
N LEU A 164 -30.03 -0.44 68.82
CA LEU A 164 -29.61 -1.82 68.89
C LEU A 164 -30.31 -2.64 67.80
N LYS A 165 -29.55 -3.15 66.85
CA LYS A 165 -30.08 -4.01 65.79
C LYS A 165 -30.18 -5.47 66.24
N GLN A 166 -31.10 -6.22 65.64
CA GLN A 166 -31.20 -7.66 65.91
C GLN A 166 -29.92 -8.42 65.50
N SER A 167 -29.23 -7.95 64.46
CA SER A 167 -27.92 -8.47 64.03
C SER A 167 -26.81 -8.24 65.07
N GLU A 168 -26.99 -7.34 66.03
CA GLU A 168 -26.00 -6.97 67.04
C GLU A 168 -26.21 -7.65 68.39
N TYR A 169 -27.31 -8.41 68.55
CA TYR A 169 -27.60 -9.14 69.76
C TYR A 169 -26.50 -10.16 70.06
N LEU A 170 -26.08 -10.20 71.33
CA LEU A 170 -25.09 -11.13 71.87
C LEU A 170 -25.77 -12.38 72.43
N TYR A 171 -26.84 -12.19 73.21
CA TYR A 171 -27.61 -13.23 73.89
C TYR A 171 -28.75 -13.70 72.98
N GLN A 172 -28.34 -14.36 71.89
CA GLN A 172 -29.23 -14.92 70.88
C GLN A 172 -28.66 -16.27 70.43
N GLY A 173 -29.13 -17.36 71.06
CA GLY A 173 -28.70 -18.73 70.78
C GLY A 173 -29.14 -19.27 69.42
N ASP A 174 -30.11 -18.62 68.75
CA ASP A 174 -30.48 -18.96 67.38
C ASP A 174 -29.65 -18.20 66.36
N VAL A 175 -28.67 -18.91 65.80
CA VAL A 175 -27.80 -18.42 64.72
C VAL A 175 -28.62 -18.03 63.47
N SER A 176 -29.73 -18.73 63.19
CA SER A 176 -30.55 -18.48 62.00
C SER A 176 -31.25 -17.12 62.06
N ALA A 177 -31.76 -16.74 63.23
CA ALA A 177 -32.36 -15.42 63.45
C ALA A 177 -31.35 -14.28 63.28
N LYS A 178 -30.08 -14.50 63.66
CA LYS A 178 -29.00 -13.52 63.45
C LYS A 178 -28.56 -13.45 61.99
N ILE A 179 -28.48 -14.58 61.29
CA ILE A 179 -28.22 -14.62 59.83
C ILE A 179 -29.31 -13.83 59.09
N ASN A 180 -30.59 -14.09 59.38
CA ASN A 180 -31.71 -13.39 58.75
C ASN A 180 -31.64 -11.87 58.98
N ALA A 181 -31.32 -11.44 60.21
CA ALA A 181 -31.15 -10.02 60.51
C ALA A 181 -29.97 -9.39 59.75
N LEU A 182 -28.83 -10.09 59.66
CA LEU A 182 -27.68 -9.64 58.87
C LEU A 182 -27.98 -9.58 57.37
N THR A 183 -28.75 -10.54 56.84
CA THR A 183 -29.17 -10.53 55.43
C THR A 183 -30.08 -9.33 55.12
N LEU A 184 -30.99 -8.98 56.03
CA LEU A 184 -31.84 -7.80 55.88
C LEU A 184 -31.02 -6.50 55.96
N ASP A 185 -30.09 -6.42 56.92
CA ASP A 185 -29.17 -5.29 57.06
C ASP A 185 -28.30 -5.12 55.81
N LEU A 186 -27.81 -6.23 55.23
CA LEU A 186 -27.03 -6.22 54.00
C LEU A 186 -27.86 -5.69 52.82
N ALA A 187 -29.07 -6.20 52.62
CA ALA A 187 -29.93 -5.74 51.54
C ALA A 187 -30.25 -4.23 51.64
N SER A 188 -30.51 -3.74 52.85
CA SER A 188 -30.72 -2.31 53.13
C SER A 188 -29.46 -1.48 52.84
N ALA A 189 -28.29 -1.96 53.25
CA ALA A 189 -27.02 -1.29 52.99
C ALA A 189 -26.67 -1.25 51.48
N GLU A 190 -26.94 -2.33 50.75
CA GLU A 190 -26.76 -2.42 49.31
C GLU A 190 -27.68 -1.44 48.57
N GLU A 191 -28.95 -1.35 48.95
CA GLU A 191 -29.88 -0.39 48.37
C GLU A 191 -29.42 1.05 48.60
N ALA A 192 -29.04 1.39 49.84
CA ALA A 192 -28.51 2.69 50.18
C ALA A 192 -27.22 3.02 49.41
N TYR A 193 -26.32 2.04 49.25
CA TYR A 193 -25.10 2.19 48.45
C TYR A 193 -25.42 2.45 46.97
N GLN A 194 -26.32 1.68 46.37
CA GLN A 194 -26.70 1.86 44.96
C GLN A 194 -27.37 3.21 44.72
N ALA A 195 -28.24 3.66 45.64
CA ALA A 195 -28.84 4.99 45.57
C ALA A 195 -27.78 6.10 45.66
N ALA A 196 -26.87 6.02 46.64
CA ALA A 196 -25.78 6.99 46.79
C ALA A 196 -24.83 6.98 45.57
N ARG A 197 -24.57 5.81 44.99
CA ARG A 197 -23.72 5.67 43.81
C ARG A 197 -24.31 6.38 42.59
N ARG A 198 -25.61 6.21 42.34
CA ARG A 198 -26.31 6.90 41.24
C ARG A 198 -26.23 8.42 41.38
N VAL A 199 -26.48 8.94 42.59
CA VAL A 199 -26.37 10.37 42.87
C VAL A 199 -24.94 10.89 42.63
N ALA A 200 -23.93 10.13 43.05
CA ALA A 200 -22.53 10.49 42.83
C ALA A 200 -22.16 10.51 41.34
N ASP A 201 -22.62 9.54 40.57
CA ASP A 201 -22.38 9.45 39.12
C ASP A 201 -23.09 10.61 38.38
N ASP A 202 -24.32 10.97 38.77
CA ASP A 202 -25.05 12.13 38.21
C ASP A 202 -24.33 13.45 38.48
N ILE A 203 -23.85 13.67 39.71
CA ILE A 203 -23.07 14.85 40.09
C ILE A 203 -21.75 14.91 39.29
N ALA A 204 -21.10 13.76 39.09
CA ALA A 204 -19.88 13.70 38.30
C ALA A 204 -20.12 14.06 36.83
N ALA A 205 -21.22 13.59 36.24
CA ALA A 205 -21.63 13.93 34.88
C ALA A 205 -21.94 15.43 34.73
N GLN A 206 -22.72 16.01 35.66
CA GLN A 206 -23.01 17.44 35.67
C GLN A 206 -21.73 18.28 35.80
N ARG A 207 -20.81 17.88 36.69
CA ARG A 207 -19.52 18.56 36.85
C ARG A 207 -18.70 18.52 35.56
N GLN A 208 -18.71 17.42 34.83
CA GLN A 208 -18.01 17.34 33.54
C GLN A 208 -18.64 18.28 32.51
N GLN A 209 -19.97 18.31 32.40
CA GLN A 209 -20.68 19.23 31.52
C GLN A 209 -20.34 20.70 31.82
N TRP A 210 -20.29 21.08 33.10
CA TRP A 210 -19.89 22.43 33.50
C TRP A 210 -18.44 22.75 33.17
N ARG A 211 -17.52 21.78 33.29
CA ARG A 211 -16.12 21.96 32.88
C ARG A 211 -15.99 22.14 31.38
N ASP A 212 -16.69 21.34 30.59
CA ASP A 212 -16.65 21.44 29.13
C ASP A 212 -17.19 22.80 28.68
N ARG A 213 -18.30 23.26 29.28
CA ARG A 213 -18.86 24.58 29.00
C ARG A 213 -17.92 25.71 29.43
N ALA A 214 -17.31 25.62 30.61
CA ALA A 214 -16.33 26.59 31.06
C ALA A 214 -15.09 26.62 30.15
N GLY A 215 -14.64 25.45 29.68
CA GLY A 215 -13.56 25.30 28.71
C GLY A 215 -13.88 25.95 27.37
N ALA A 216 -15.09 25.72 26.85
CA ALA A 216 -15.55 26.34 25.61
C ALA A 216 -15.65 27.88 25.74
N CYS A 217 -16.25 28.39 26.82
CA CYS A 217 -16.30 29.83 27.07
C CYS A 217 -14.90 30.43 27.20
N LYS A 218 -13.99 29.76 27.91
CA LYS A 218 -12.61 30.19 28.04
C LYS A 218 -11.89 30.23 26.69
N ALA A 219 -12.05 29.21 25.87
CA ALA A 219 -11.46 29.16 24.52
C ALA A 219 -11.96 30.31 23.63
N ILE A 220 -13.26 30.64 23.68
CA ILE A 220 -13.82 31.79 22.97
C ILE A 220 -13.16 33.09 23.46
N CYS A 221 -13.07 33.30 24.78
CA CYS A 221 -12.45 34.50 25.35
C CYS A 221 -10.95 34.62 25.03
N GLU A 222 -10.22 33.50 24.96
CA GLU A 222 -8.79 33.48 24.62
C GLU A 222 -8.55 33.69 23.13
N GLN A 223 -9.40 33.13 22.26
CA GLN A 223 -9.30 33.27 20.82
C GLN A 223 -9.73 34.67 20.35
N PHE A 224 -10.73 35.26 21.01
CA PHE A 224 -11.30 36.55 20.67
C PHE A 224 -11.21 37.53 21.85
N PRO A 225 -10.00 38.03 22.18
CA PRO A 225 -9.79 38.88 23.36
C PRO A 225 -10.40 40.28 23.23
N GLN A 226 -10.81 40.69 22.02
CA GLN A 226 -11.41 41.99 21.74
C GLN A 226 -12.76 41.81 21.06
N TRP A 227 -13.76 42.56 21.52
CA TRP A 227 -15.11 42.52 20.94
C TRP A 227 -15.12 42.81 19.44
N SER A 228 -14.27 43.74 18.97
CA SER A 228 -14.14 44.10 17.55
C SER A 228 -13.81 42.93 16.61
N GLN A 229 -13.30 41.80 17.13
CA GLN A 229 -12.99 40.62 16.34
C GLN A 229 -14.22 39.75 16.04
N ILE A 230 -15.30 39.94 16.80
CA ILE A 230 -16.58 39.22 16.67
C ILE A 230 -17.78 40.18 16.48
N ASP A 231 -17.51 41.48 16.46
CA ASP A 231 -18.49 42.54 16.25
C ASP A 231 -18.89 42.63 14.78
N THR A 232 -19.78 41.73 14.37
CA THR A 232 -20.28 41.67 12.99
C THR A 232 -21.13 42.89 12.65
N GLU A 233 -21.85 43.46 13.61
CA GLU A 233 -22.75 44.60 13.38
C GLU A 233 -21.97 45.85 12.97
N THR A 234 -20.86 46.17 13.67
CA THR A 234 -19.99 47.28 13.27
C THR A 234 -19.31 47.02 11.92
N ALA A 235 -18.88 45.79 11.65
CA ALA A 235 -18.24 45.42 10.39
C ALA A 235 -19.19 45.56 9.19
N ASP A 236 -20.43 45.10 9.32
CA ASP A 236 -21.47 45.23 8.30
C ASP A 236 -21.79 46.70 8.03
N GLY A 237 -21.93 47.52 9.08
CA GLY A 237 -22.14 48.96 8.93
C GLY A 237 -20.98 49.69 8.22
N HIS A 238 -19.73 49.22 8.40
CA HIS A 238 -18.58 49.73 7.64
C HIS A 238 -18.62 49.33 6.17
N ALA A 239 -18.98 48.07 5.88
CA ALA A 239 -19.11 47.57 4.53
C ALA A 239 -20.19 48.32 3.75
N ASP A 240 -21.34 48.58 4.37
CA ASP A 240 -22.43 49.32 3.76
C ASP A 240 -22.04 50.78 3.49
N ARG A 241 -21.37 51.46 4.43
CA ARG A 241 -20.82 52.81 4.19
C ARG A 241 -19.85 52.85 3.01
N LEU A 242 -18.93 51.89 2.91
CA LEU A 242 -17.98 51.81 1.81
C LEU A 242 -18.69 51.55 0.48
N ARG A 243 -19.76 50.74 0.50
CA ARG A 243 -20.57 50.45 -0.69
C ARG A 243 -21.32 51.69 -1.16
N GLU A 244 -21.94 52.45 -0.26
CA GLU A 244 -22.56 53.74 -0.59
C GLU A 244 -21.54 54.74 -1.15
N GLN A 245 -20.35 54.85 -0.55
CA GLN A 245 -19.28 55.70 -1.07
C GLN A 245 -18.82 55.28 -2.46
N TYR A 246 -18.69 53.98 -2.70
CA TYR A 246 -18.33 53.44 -4.01
C TYR A 246 -19.38 53.76 -5.07
N GLU A 247 -20.67 53.59 -4.74
CA GLU A 247 -21.78 53.93 -5.62
C GLU A 247 -21.85 55.43 -5.94
N LEU A 248 -21.63 56.29 -4.93
CA LEU A 248 -21.56 57.74 -5.13
C LEU A 248 -20.39 58.14 -6.03
N LEU A 249 -19.19 57.57 -5.83
CA LEU A 249 -18.02 57.84 -6.68
C LEU A 249 -18.22 57.38 -8.13
N LEU A 250 -18.91 56.26 -8.33
CA LEU A 250 -19.31 55.81 -9.67
C LEU A 250 -20.32 56.77 -10.31
N ALA A 251 -21.30 57.25 -9.54
CA ALA A 251 -22.31 58.20 -10.04
C ALA A 251 -21.72 59.57 -10.37
N ASP A 252 -20.74 60.07 -9.61
CA ASP A 252 -20.03 61.33 -9.85
C ASP A 252 -19.07 61.26 -11.05
N HIS A 253 -18.73 60.04 -11.48
CA HIS A 253 -17.82 59.78 -12.58
C HIS A 253 -18.37 58.75 -13.58
N PRO A 254 -19.50 59.04 -14.25
CA PRO A 254 -20.18 58.10 -15.13
C PRO A 254 -19.33 57.68 -16.34
N ASP A 255 -18.33 58.48 -16.69
CA ASP A 255 -17.38 58.19 -17.76
C ASP A 255 -16.30 57.17 -17.36
N ILE A 256 -16.10 56.82 -16.07
CA ILE A 256 -15.04 55.88 -15.67
C ILE A 256 -15.27 54.49 -16.26
N GLU A 257 -16.50 54.01 -16.26
CA GLU A 257 -16.83 52.69 -16.82
C GLU A 257 -16.63 52.68 -18.35
N ALA A 258 -16.99 53.78 -19.02
CA ALA A 258 -16.73 53.98 -20.44
C ALA A 258 -15.22 54.12 -20.75
N LEU A 259 -14.45 54.80 -19.89
CA LEU A 259 -13.01 54.98 -20.02
C LEU A 259 -12.26 53.66 -19.78
N ASN A 260 -12.66 52.86 -18.79
CA ASN A 260 -12.11 51.52 -18.56
C ASN A 260 -12.41 50.60 -19.76
N SER A 261 -13.64 50.62 -20.26
CA SER A 261 -14.01 49.86 -21.47
C SER A 261 -13.16 50.27 -22.68
N ARG A 262 -12.93 51.57 -22.88
CA ARG A 262 -12.02 52.08 -23.94
C ARG A 262 -10.58 51.69 -23.69
N ALA A 263 -10.11 51.68 -22.45
CA ALA A 263 -8.75 51.24 -22.10
C ALA A 263 -8.55 49.76 -22.40
N ASP A 264 -9.52 48.90 -22.07
CA ASP A 264 -9.49 47.47 -22.38
C ASP A 264 -9.54 47.21 -23.89
N GLU A 265 -10.36 47.97 -24.62
CA GLU A 265 -10.43 47.89 -26.08
C GLU A 265 -9.11 48.32 -26.72
N CYS A 266 -8.51 49.43 -26.27
CA CYS A 266 -7.19 49.87 -26.70
C CYS A 266 -6.12 48.81 -26.40
N TRP A 267 -6.14 48.19 -25.22
CA TRP A 267 -5.22 47.10 -24.87
C TRP A 267 -5.37 45.89 -25.79
N SER A 268 -6.61 45.49 -26.07
CA SER A 268 -6.90 44.40 -27.02
C SER A 268 -6.37 44.70 -28.42
N GLN A 269 -6.54 45.94 -28.88
CA GLN A 269 -6.00 46.40 -30.17
C GLN A 269 -4.47 46.39 -30.18
N ILE A 270 -3.81 46.83 -29.11
CA ILE A 270 -2.35 46.79 -28.96
C ILE A 270 -1.84 45.35 -29.07
N GLN A 271 -2.45 44.41 -28.36
CA GLN A 271 -2.05 43.00 -28.41
C GLN A 271 -2.18 42.43 -29.83
N LYS A 272 -3.31 42.67 -30.51
CA LYS A 272 -3.51 42.24 -31.91
C LYS A 272 -2.46 42.82 -32.84
N LEU A 273 -2.14 44.10 -32.70
CA LEU A 273 -1.12 44.77 -33.50
C LEU A 273 0.29 44.25 -33.22
N MET A 274 0.62 43.96 -31.95
CA MET A 274 1.90 43.34 -31.57
C MET A 274 2.08 41.96 -32.19
N THR A 275 1.05 41.09 -32.13
CA THR A 275 1.07 39.77 -32.77
C THR A 275 1.24 39.90 -34.28
N ARG A 276 0.49 40.80 -34.92
CA ARG A 276 0.59 41.04 -36.37
C ARG A 276 1.96 41.57 -36.77
N ARG A 277 2.54 42.49 -35.98
CA ARG A 277 3.91 42.99 -36.18
C ARG A 277 4.93 41.86 -36.07
N GLY A 278 4.81 40.99 -35.07
CA GLY A 278 5.66 39.81 -34.91
C GLY A 278 5.61 38.89 -36.13
N ALA A 279 4.41 38.54 -36.60
CA ALA A 279 4.23 37.70 -37.79
C ALA A 279 4.82 38.34 -39.07
N ILE A 280 4.64 39.65 -39.25
CA ILE A 280 5.23 40.37 -40.39
C ILE A 280 6.76 40.38 -40.29
N GLN A 281 7.31 40.59 -39.09
CA GLN A 281 8.75 40.59 -38.87
C GLN A 281 9.36 39.21 -39.19
N THR A 282 8.79 38.12 -38.67
CA THR A 282 9.24 36.76 -38.99
C THR A 282 9.19 36.49 -40.49
N ARG A 283 8.12 36.92 -41.18
CA ARG A 283 8.00 36.75 -42.62
C ARG A 283 9.00 37.58 -43.40
N ARG A 284 9.33 38.79 -42.92
CA ARG A 284 10.40 39.61 -43.50
C ARG A 284 11.74 38.91 -43.37
N ASP A 285 12.06 38.40 -42.19
CA ASP A 285 13.34 37.76 -41.91
C ASP A 285 13.52 36.47 -42.74
N ASP A 286 12.45 35.68 -42.90
CA ASP A 286 12.44 34.50 -43.79
C ASP A 286 12.67 34.86 -45.26
N LEU A 287 11.97 35.89 -45.76
CA LEU A 287 12.16 36.37 -47.12
C LEU A 287 13.56 36.94 -47.36
N ASP A 288 14.13 37.64 -46.38
CA ASP A 288 15.48 38.19 -46.47
C ASP A 288 16.53 37.08 -46.44
N HIS A 289 16.36 36.08 -45.57
CA HIS A 289 17.21 34.88 -45.56
C HIS A 289 17.15 34.14 -46.90
N ARG A 290 15.94 33.95 -47.45
CA ARG A 290 15.76 33.33 -48.77
C ARG A 290 16.41 34.15 -49.88
N ARG A 291 16.31 35.49 -49.83
CA ARG A 291 16.98 36.40 -50.77
C ARG A 291 18.49 36.23 -50.70
N THR A 292 19.07 36.22 -49.51
CA THR A 292 20.52 36.02 -49.31
C THR A 292 20.98 34.70 -49.90
N ARG A 293 20.28 33.59 -49.62
CA ARG A 293 20.61 32.28 -50.20
C ARG A 293 20.52 32.25 -51.73
N LEU A 294 19.56 32.96 -52.32
CA LEU A 294 19.45 33.10 -53.78
C LEU A 294 20.61 33.92 -54.37
N LEU A 295 21.04 34.98 -53.70
CA LEU A 295 22.19 35.79 -54.13
C LEU A 295 23.49 34.98 -54.07
N GLU A 296 23.74 34.29 -52.95
CA GLU A 296 24.89 33.38 -52.81
C GLU A 296 24.88 32.29 -53.88
N LEU A 297 23.71 31.70 -54.16
CA LEU A 297 23.56 30.72 -55.24
C LEU A 297 23.89 31.36 -56.60
N SER A 298 23.41 32.57 -56.89
CA SER A 298 23.69 33.26 -58.15
C SER A 298 25.16 33.60 -58.34
N GLU A 299 25.88 33.94 -57.26
CA GLU A 299 27.33 34.19 -57.30
C GLU A 299 28.12 32.89 -57.49
N ARG A 300 27.67 31.79 -56.88
CA ARG A 300 28.30 30.46 -56.99
C ARG A 300 27.98 29.73 -58.29
N LEU A 301 26.88 30.06 -58.97
CA LEU A 301 26.47 29.50 -60.25
C LEU A 301 27.38 30.00 -61.37
N GLN A 302 28.62 29.51 -61.39
CA GLN A 302 29.47 29.51 -62.57
C GLN A 302 29.39 28.10 -63.17
N PRO A 303 28.52 27.85 -64.16
CA PRO A 303 28.44 26.54 -64.77
C PRO A 303 29.77 26.25 -65.46
N ALA A 304 30.47 25.21 -64.99
CA ALA A 304 31.58 24.65 -65.74
C ALA A 304 31.06 24.19 -67.11
N PHE A 305 31.88 24.29 -68.16
CA PHE A 305 31.49 23.75 -69.46
C PHE A 305 31.27 22.23 -69.33
N VAL A 306 30.04 21.81 -69.62
CA VAL A 306 29.64 20.40 -69.73
C VAL A 306 29.28 20.18 -71.19
N SER A 307 29.86 19.18 -71.83
CA SER A 307 29.56 18.88 -73.23
C SER A 307 28.10 18.43 -73.40
N GLU A 308 27.54 18.65 -74.59
CA GLU A 308 26.16 18.26 -74.93
C GLU A 308 25.89 16.76 -74.69
N PRO A 309 26.78 15.81 -75.06
CA PRO A 309 26.56 14.39 -74.77
C PRO A 309 26.53 14.06 -73.28
N LEU A 310 27.34 14.76 -72.48
CA LEU A 310 27.38 14.56 -71.03
C LEU A 310 26.12 15.14 -70.36
N THR A 311 25.61 16.24 -70.90
CA THR A 311 24.36 16.87 -70.46
C THR A 311 23.17 15.94 -70.71
N GLU A 312 23.04 15.37 -71.91
CA GLU A 312 22.00 14.39 -72.24
C GLU A 312 22.08 13.14 -71.36
N LEU A 313 23.30 12.67 -71.04
CA LEU A 313 23.51 11.55 -70.14
C LEU A 313 23.04 11.87 -68.72
N LEU A 314 23.44 13.01 -68.16
CA LEU A 314 23.01 13.46 -66.84
C LEU A 314 21.48 13.63 -66.77
N GLN A 315 20.86 14.13 -67.83
CA GLN A 315 19.42 14.33 -67.90
C GLN A 315 18.65 13.00 -67.96
N ARG A 316 19.20 11.97 -68.60
CA ARG A 316 18.65 10.60 -68.52
C ARG A 316 18.66 10.06 -67.10
N TYR A 317 19.76 10.22 -66.36
CA TYR A 317 19.80 9.83 -64.95
C TYR A 317 18.85 10.65 -64.07
N ALA A 318 18.79 11.96 -64.29
CA ALA A 318 17.91 12.86 -63.55
C ALA A 318 16.42 12.46 -63.72
N ASN A 319 16.03 12.01 -64.92
CA ASN A 319 14.67 11.53 -65.18
C ASN A 319 14.33 10.17 -64.52
N GLN A 320 15.33 9.43 -64.05
CA GLN A 320 15.15 8.11 -63.44
C GLN A 320 15.13 8.16 -61.90
N ILE A 321 15.48 9.29 -61.28
CA ILE A 321 15.48 9.47 -59.83
C ILE A 321 14.19 10.15 -59.34
N PRO A 322 13.57 9.69 -58.24
CA PRO A 322 12.31 10.24 -57.72
C PRO A 322 12.51 11.50 -56.83
N VAL A 323 13.66 12.19 -56.95
CA VAL A 323 14.01 13.34 -56.11
C VAL A 323 14.02 14.61 -56.98
N SER A 324 13.16 15.58 -56.67
CA SER A 324 13.14 16.87 -57.38
C SER A 324 14.34 17.74 -56.99
N LEU A 325 14.88 18.48 -57.95
CA LEU A 325 15.95 19.45 -57.68
C LEU A 325 15.39 20.68 -56.97
N GLU A 326 15.73 20.86 -55.70
CA GLU A 326 15.52 22.12 -54.98
C GLU A 326 16.75 23.01 -55.12
N LEU A 327 16.61 24.18 -55.76
CA LEU A 327 17.74 25.05 -56.10
C LEU A 327 18.53 25.54 -54.88
N LEU A 328 17.84 25.82 -53.77
CA LEU A 328 18.49 26.28 -52.55
C LEU A 328 19.09 25.14 -51.73
N ASP A 329 18.62 23.91 -51.92
CA ASP A 329 19.10 22.70 -51.25
C ASP A 329 19.29 21.53 -52.24
N PRO A 330 20.32 21.59 -53.11
CA PRO A 330 20.47 20.64 -54.22
C PRO A 330 21.07 19.29 -53.79
N GLU A 331 21.58 19.16 -52.57
CA GLU A 331 22.35 17.98 -52.15
C GLU A 331 21.56 16.66 -52.21
N PRO A 332 20.30 16.59 -51.75
CA PRO A 332 19.51 15.35 -51.87
C PRO A 332 19.36 14.87 -53.32
N HIS A 333 19.19 15.82 -54.26
CA HIS A 333 19.09 15.51 -55.69
C HIS A 333 20.44 15.06 -56.25
N ARG A 334 21.54 15.73 -55.88
CA ARG A 334 22.89 15.37 -56.30
C ARG A 334 23.29 13.98 -55.83
N ASP A 335 23.03 13.64 -54.56
CA ASP A 335 23.36 12.34 -53.98
C ASP A 335 22.60 11.20 -54.67
N ALA A 336 21.31 11.41 -54.96
CA ALA A 336 20.51 10.45 -55.72
C ALA A 336 21.06 10.23 -57.14
N LEU A 337 21.42 11.31 -57.83
CA LEU A 337 21.98 11.27 -59.18
C LEU A 337 23.32 10.51 -59.22
N PHE A 338 24.25 10.85 -58.32
CA PHE A 338 25.55 10.18 -58.23
C PHE A 338 25.42 8.69 -57.91
N THR A 339 24.47 8.33 -57.05
CA THR A 339 24.20 6.94 -56.69
C THR A 339 23.72 6.13 -57.90
N ALA A 340 22.82 6.69 -58.71
CA ALA A 340 22.32 6.05 -59.93
C ALA A 340 23.44 5.81 -60.96
N ILE A 341 24.27 6.84 -61.23
CA ILE A 341 25.42 6.74 -62.15
C ILE A 341 26.42 5.68 -61.69
N LYS A 342 26.76 5.70 -60.40
CA LYS A 342 27.72 4.74 -59.83
C LYS A 342 27.21 3.30 -59.97
N LYS A 343 25.93 3.08 -59.72
CA LYS A 343 25.30 1.76 -59.83
C LYS A 343 25.38 1.20 -61.26
N GLU A 344 25.01 1.99 -62.27
CA GLU A 344 25.07 1.53 -63.67
C GLU A 344 26.51 1.30 -64.14
N ARG A 345 27.45 2.16 -63.74
CA ARG A 345 28.86 1.98 -64.07
C ARG A 345 29.41 0.64 -63.56
N GLU A 346 29.08 0.24 -62.34
CA GLU A 346 29.53 -1.05 -61.82
C GLU A 346 28.87 -2.23 -62.54
N GLN A 347 27.58 -2.12 -62.92
CA GLN A 347 26.90 -3.14 -63.74
C GLN A 347 27.56 -3.32 -65.12
N LEU A 348 27.90 -2.22 -65.80
CA LEU A 348 28.58 -2.26 -67.10
C LEU A 348 29.98 -2.87 -67.00
N ARG A 349 30.73 -2.55 -65.94
CA ARG A 349 32.05 -3.16 -65.67
C ARG A 349 31.95 -4.66 -65.46
N GLU A 350 30.98 -5.11 -64.68
CA GLU A 350 30.75 -6.54 -64.47
C GLU A 350 30.33 -7.26 -65.76
N SER A 351 29.49 -6.63 -66.58
CA SER A 351 29.12 -7.16 -67.90
C SER A 351 30.32 -7.29 -68.82
N ARG A 352 31.18 -6.26 -68.90
CA ARG A 352 32.41 -6.30 -69.71
C ARG A 352 33.33 -7.43 -69.26
N ARG A 353 33.52 -7.59 -67.95
CA ARG A 353 34.34 -8.67 -67.38
C ARG A 353 33.80 -10.04 -67.78
N ARG A 354 32.50 -10.27 -67.65
CA ARG A 354 31.85 -11.53 -68.07
C ARG A 354 32.06 -11.83 -69.56
N SER A 355 31.88 -10.83 -70.44
CA SER A 355 32.12 -11.02 -71.88
C SER A 355 33.59 -11.33 -72.20
N TYR A 356 34.53 -10.67 -71.51
CA TYR A 356 35.96 -10.92 -71.67
C TYR A 356 36.33 -12.36 -71.25
N ASP A 357 35.87 -12.80 -70.08
CA ASP A 357 36.13 -14.15 -69.57
C ASP A 357 35.54 -15.24 -70.48
N GLU A 358 34.39 -14.98 -71.11
CA GLU A 358 33.76 -15.90 -72.07
C GLU A 358 34.58 -16.01 -73.36
N LEU A 359 34.95 -14.87 -73.96
CA LEU A 359 35.77 -14.84 -75.17
C LEU A 359 37.12 -15.53 -74.94
N ALA A 360 37.75 -15.30 -73.77
CA ALA A 360 39.02 -15.92 -73.45
C ALA A 360 38.92 -17.45 -73.39
N ARG A 361 37.78 -17.97 -72.92
CA ARG A 361 37.50 -19.41 -72.91
C ARG A 361 37.35 -19.98 -74.31
N ILE A 362 36.63 -19.28 -75.21
CA ILE A 362 36.44 -19.69 -76.61
C ILE A 362 37.80 -19.76 -77.32
N LEU A 363 38.61 -18.71 -77.22
CA LEU A 363 39.93 -18.64 -77.86
C LEU A 363 40.85 -19.76 -77.37
N ASN A 364 40.96 -19.95 -76.05
CA ASN A 364 41.78 -21.03 -75.49
C ASN A 364 41.31 -22.42 -75.95
N THR A 365 40.00 -22.61 -76.13
CA THR A 365 39.45 -23.89 -76.63
C THR A 365 39.86 -24.14 -78.08
N PHE A 366 39.80 -23.11 -78.93
CA PHE A 366 40.25 -23.21 -80.32
C PHE A 366 41.76 -23.51 -80.41
N ASP A 367 42.57 -22.79 -79.63
CA ASP A 367 44.05 -22.96 -79.61
C ASP A 367 44.46 -24.36 -79.18
N THR A 368 43.71 -24.95 -78.27
CA THR A 368 43.95 -26.32 -77.81
C THR A 368 43.59 -27.36 -78.89
N ALA A 369 42.53 -27.12 -79.66
CA ALA A 369 42.06 -28.05 -80.68
C ALA A 369 42.85 -27.96 -81.99
N PHE A 370 43.35 -26.77 -82.34
CA PHE A 370 44.05 -26.50 -83.60
C PHE A 370 45.34 -25.69 -83.39
N PRO A 371 46.39 -26.30 -82.80
CA PRO A 371 47.61 -25.58 -82.45
C PRO A 371 48.35 -24.98 -83.65
N ASP A 372 48.25 -25.63 -84.81
CA ASP A 372 48.94 -25.23 -86.05
C ASP A 372 48.20 -24.11 -86.80
N ALA A 373 46.96 -23.79 -86.41
CA ALA A 373 46.10 -22.82 -87.08
C ALA A 373 45.84 -21.56 -86.23
N ILE A 374 46.68 -21.32 -85.21
CA ILE A 374 46.57 -20.15 -84.33
C ILE A 374 46.88 -18.88 -85.14
N PRO A 375 45.90 -17.98 -85.37
CA PRO A 375 46.11 -16.80 -86.20
C PRO A 375 46.97 -15.74 -85.49
N ASN A 376 46.87 -15.63 -84.17
CA ASN A 376 47.60 -14.62 -83.38
C ASN A 376 47.82 -15.07 -81.92
N ASN A 377 49.08 -15.06 -81.47
CA ASN A 377 49.49 -15.43 -80.10
C ASN A 377 50.06 -14.22 -79.30
N SER A 378 49.59 -13.01 -79.60
CA SER A 378 49.93 -11.75 -78.92
C SER A 378 49.47 -11.71 -77.45
N GLU A 379 50.14 -10.92 -76.61
CA GLU A 379 49.66 -10.63 -75.24
C GLU A 379 48.40 -9.74 -75.23
N ASN A 380 48.10 -9.04 -76.34
CA ASN A 380 46.92 -8.19 -76.46
C ASN A 380 45.67 -9.00 -76.82
N PHE A 381 44.73 -9.08 -75.89
CA PHE A 381 43.50 -9.86 -76.05
C PHE A 381 42.56 -9.34 -77.13
N ASP A 382 42.42 -8.02 -77.28
CA ASP A 382 41.49 -7.45 -78.25
C ASP A 382 41.98 -7.70 -79.69
N GLU A 383 43.31 -7.64 -79.91
CA GLU A 383 43.94 -8.01 -81.19
C GLU A 383 43.74 -9.50 -81.48
N ARG A 384 43.94 -10.37 -80.47
CA ARG A 384 43.65 -11.81 -80.63
C ARG A 384 42.21 -12.00 -81.08
N VAL A 385 41.23 -11.51 -80.31
CA VAL A 385 39.80 -11.68 -80.63
C VAL A 385 39.47 -11.18 -82.03
N HIS A 386 40.01 -10.01 -82.44
CA HIS A 386 39.83 -9.50 -83.79
C HIS A 386 40.29 -10.49 -84.87
N ASP A 387 41.47 -11.09 -84.70
CA ASP A 387 42.04 -12.02 -85.68
C ASP A 387 41.33 -13.39 -85.67
N TYR A 388 40.85 -13.87 -84.52
CA TYR A 388 39.98 -15.06 -84.48
C TYR A 388 38.64 -14.80 -85.16
N VAL A 389 38.06 -13.62 -84.98
CA VAL A 389 36.81 -13.24 -85.66
C VAL A 389 37.04 -13.15 -87.18
N ALA A 390 38.18 -12.59 -87.61
CA ALA A 390 38.56 -12.56 -89.01
C ALA A 390 38.79 -13.96 -89.59
N LEU A 391 39.46 -14.85 -88.84
CA LEU A 391 39.62 -16.26 -89.21
C LEU A 391 38.27 -16.97 -89.32
N CYS A 392 37.39 -16.81 -88.32
CA CYS A 392 36.05 -17.39 -88.34
C CYS A 392 35.24 -16.90 -89.55
N ARG A 393 35.29 -15.60 -89.86
CA ARG A 393 34.63 -15.05 -91.05
C ARG A 393 35.26 -15.58 -92.34
N HIS A 394 36.58 -15.70 -92.41
CA HIS A 394 37.27 -16.24 -93.58
C HIS A 394 36.90 -17.69 -93.85
N ILE A 395 36.82 -18.49 -92.79
CA ILE A 395 36.36 -19.88 -92.85
C ILE A 395 34.90 -19.93 -93.33
N ASP A 396 34.00 -19.17 -92.71
CA ASP A 396 32.57 -19.19 -93.07
C ASP A 396 32.27 -18.68 -94.48
N GLU A 397 32.94 -17.60 -94.92
CA GLU A 397 32.60 -16.92 -96.19
C GLU A 397 33.36 -17.48 -97.40
N ARG A 398 34.58 -17.98 -97.22
CA ARG A 398 35.43 -18.40 -98.33
C ARG A 398 35.83 -19.85 -98.24
N GLU A 399 36.53 -20.25 -97.19
CA GLU A 399 37.15 -21.58 -97.19
C GLU A 399 36.11 -22.69 -97.12
N LEU A 400 35.02 -22.50 -96.36
CA LEU A 400 33.93 -23.46 -96.24
C LEU A 400 33.12 -23.55 -97.55
N PRO A 401 32.67 -22.44 -98.19
CA PRO A 401 32.00 -22.50 -99.50
C PRO A 401 32.90 -23.00 -100.62
N GLU A 402 34.17 -22.58 -100.68
CA GLU A 402 35.12 -23.07 -101.68
C GLU A 402 35.47 -24.54 -101.46
N ALA A 403 35.59 -25.01 -100.22
CA ALA A 403 35.75 -26.43 -99.94
C ALA A 403 34.51 -27.21 -100.40
N TYR A 404 33.31 -26.67 -100.17
CA TYR A 404 32.05 -27.27 -100.60
C TYR A 404 31.91 -27.28 -102.13
N GLU A 405 32.21 -26.18 -102.82
CA GLU A 405 32.19 -26.08 -104.28
C GLU A 405 33.29 -26.91 -104.94
N ARG A 406 34.52 -26.90 -104.40
CA ARG A 406 35.60 -27.78 -104.91
C ARG A 406 35.18 -29.23 -104.81
N MET A 407 34.61 -29.62 -103.68
CA MET A 407 34.08 -30.96 -103.49
C MET A 407 32.94 -31.25 -104.48
N MET A 408 32.05 -30.30 -104.74
CA MET A 408 30.93 -30.52 -105.65
C MET A 408 31.34 -30.54 -107.13
N ARG A 409 32.21 -29.63 -107.60
CA ARG A 409 32.76 -29.61 -108.98
C ARG A 409 33.61 -30.83 -109.32
N LEU A 410 34.41 -31.31 -108.36
CA LEU A 410 35.14 -32.57 -108.52
C LEU A 410 34.19 -33.74 -108.80
N VAL A 411 33.02 -33.74 -108.17
CA VAL A 411 32.02 -34.81 -108.32
C VAL A 411 31.17 -34.65 -109.60
N THR A 412 30.83 -33.43 -110.03
CA THR A 412 29.85 -33.21 -111.12
C THR A 412 30.43 -32.86 -112.49
N GLU A 413 31.54 -32.12 -112.57
CA GLU A 413 32.00 -31.53 -113.84
C GLU A 413 33.32 -32.14 -114.36
N GLN A 414 34.29 -32.36 -113.47
CA GLN A 414 35.61 -32.83 -113.89
C GLN A 414 35.65 -34.33 -114.17
N ALA A 415 34.73 -35.11 -113.59
CA ALA A 415 34.64 -36.54 -113.88
C ALA A 415 34.05 -36.82 -115.29
N PRO A 416 32.97 -36.16 -115.75
CA PRO A 416 32.38 -36.48 -117.07
C PRO A 416 33.12 -35.86 -118.27
N ASP A 417 33.66 -34.64 -118.16
CA ASP A 417 34.36 -33.97 -119.28
C ASP A 417 35.76 -34.51 -119.53
N ALA A 418 36.46 -34.96 -118.47
CA ALA A 418 37.71 -35.71 -118.64
C ALA A 418 37.50 -36.99 -119.45
N ILE A 419 36.29 -37.59 -119.37
CA ILE A 419 35.92 -38.78 -120.13
C ILE A 419 35.51 -38.43 -121.58
N LEU A 420 34.72 -37.37 -121.79
CA LEU A 420 34.24 -36.97 -123.13
C LEU A 420 35.31 -36.34 -124.02
N THR A 421 36.25 -35.58 -123.45
CA THR A 421 37.35 -34.96 -124.21
C THR A 421 38.30 -36.01 -124.79
N LEU A 422 38.48 -37.12 -124.06
CA LEU A 422 39.25 -38.27 -124.51
C LEU A 422 38.59 -38.94 -125.74
N HIS A 423 37.26 -38.88 -125.86
CA HIS A 423 36.51 -39.47 -126.97
C HIS A 423 36.58 -38.62 -128.26
N ARG A 424 36.52 -37.29 -128.14
CA ARG A 424 36.46 -36.36 -129.29
C ARG A 424 37.79 -36.21 -130.03
N VAL A 425 38.92 -36.26 -129.31
CA VAL A 425 40.27 -36.19 -129.90
C VAL A 425 40.54 -37.38 -130.81
N ALA A 426 39.97 -38.55 -130.50
CA ALA A 426 40.10 -39.74 -131.35
C ALA A 426 39.37 -39.61 -132.70
N GLU A 427 38.22 -38.94 -132.74
CA GLU A 427 37.39 -38.80 -133.96
C GLU A 427 37.94 -37.78 -134.97
N GLN A 428 38.55 -36.69 -134.48
CA GLN A 428 39.10 -35.63 -135.34
C GLN A 428 40.35 -36.07 -136.11
N GLU A 429 41.23 -36.85 -135.49
CA GLU A 429 42.42 -37.38 -136.17
C GLU A 429 42.04 -38.37 -137.29
N ALA A 430 40.95 -39.14 -137.13
CA ALA A 430 40.48 -40.06 -138.17
C ALA A 430 39.98 -39.32 -139.43
N ARG A 431 39.22 -38.22 -139.27
CA ARG A 431 38.73 -37.43 -140.41
C ARG A 431 39.85 -36.70 -141.15
N ARG A 432 40.84 -36.20 -140.41
CA ARG A 432 41.98 -35.45 -140.97
C ARG A 432 42.84 -36.31 -141.91
N ILE A 433 42.97 -37.59 -141.62
CA ILE A 433 43.67 -38.55 -142.48
C ILE A 433 42.91 -38.77 -143.79
N SER A 434 41.57 -38.81 -143.76
CA SER A 434 40.74 -39.04 -144.94
C SER A 434 40.81 -37.88 -145.95
N ASP A 435 40.64 -36.63 -145.49
CA ASP A 435 40.63 -35.44 -146.36
C ASP A 435 41.98 -35.19 -147.05
N GLN A 436 43.09 -35.61 -146.43
CA GLN A 436 44.44 -35.39 -146.94
C GLN A 436 44.77 -36.34 -148.10
N ILE A 437 44.15 -37.52 -148.15
CA ILE A 437 44.27 -38.47 -149.25
C ILE A 437 43.48 -38.00 -150.48
N ASP A 438 42.26 -37.50 -150.27
CA ASP A 438 41.39 -37.03 -151.36
C ASP A 438 41.99 -35.82 -152.10
N ARG A 439 42.67 -34.93 -151.39
CA ARG A 439 43.39 -33.78 -151.98
C ARG A 439 44.54 -34.17 -152.90
N VAL A 440 45.32 -35.20 -152.53
CA VAL A 440 46.48 -35.65 -153.32
C VAL A 440 46.03 -36.27 -154.65
N ASN A 441 44.94 -37.05 -154.62
CA ASN A 441 44.37 -37.68 -155.81
C ASN A 441 43.80 -36.66 -156.80
N THR A 442 43.23 -35.57 -156.30
CA THR A 442 42.63 -34.53 -157.16
C THR A 442 43.70 -33.70 -157.87
N GLY A 443 44.84 -33.42 -157.22
CA GLY A 443 45.93 -32.61 -157.80
C GLY A 443 46.69 -33.33 -158.92
N LEU A 444 47.04 -34.60 -158.71
CA LEU A 444 47.80 -35.38 -159.69
C LEU A 444 47.00 -35.71 -160.96
N GLY A 445 45.67 -35.69 -160.89
CA GLY A 445 44.81 -35.86 -162.07
C GLY A 445 44.84 -34.68 -163.05
N SER A 446 45.23 -33.48 -162.59
CA SER A 446 45.19 -32.26 -163.42
C SER A 446 46.48 -31.93 -164.16
N VAL A 447 47.58 -32.64 -163.90
CA VAL A 447 48.84 -32.44 -164.61
C VAL A 447 48.95 -33.50 -165.67
N GLU A 448 48.54 -33.15 -166.89
CA GLU A 448 48.97 -33.91 -168.04
C GLU A 448 50.49 -33.80 -168.11
N PHE A 449 51.14 -34.94 -168.07
CA PHE A 449 52.59 -34.98 -168.01
C PHE A 449 53.23 -34.52 -169.35
N ASN A 450 52.46 -34.36 -170.44
CA ASN A 450 52.86 -33.96 -171.81
C ASN A 450 51.70 -33.34 -172.63
N ARG A 451 51.96 -32.52 -173.66
CA ARG A 451 50.93 -31.83 -174.48
C ARG A 451 49.95 -32.78 -175.19
N GLY A 452 48.65 -32.69 -174.89
CA GLY A 452 47.62 -33.11 -175.85
C GLY A 452 46.21 -33.45 -175.35
N THR A 453 45.85 -33.34 -174.06
CA THR A 453 44.52 -33.78 -173.62
C THR A 453 43.91 -32.96 -172.50
N ARG A 454 42.57 -32.90 -172.63
CA ARG A 454 41.55 -32.03 -172.04
C ARG A 454 41.40 -32.08 -170.53
#